data_AF-A0AAW4X6V3-F1
#
_entry.id   AF-A0AAW4X6V3-F1
#
_cell.length_a   1.000
_cell.length_b   1.000
_cell.length_c   1.000
_cell.angle_alpha   90.00
_cell.angle_beta   90.00
_cell.angle_gamma   90.00
#
_symmetry.space_group_name_H-M   'P 1'
#
loop_
_entity.id
_entity.type
_entity.pdbx_description
1 polymer ?
#
loop_
_entity_poly.entity_id
_entity_poly.type
_entity_poly.pdbx_seq_one_letter_code
_entity_poly.pdbx_strand_id
1 'polypeptide(L)'
;MPAKYKTVKQLSDQIGVSKPAITKFMTETFRSKYTKKQGNRLLIDSAGERVIKAHFKTSVHVKSKTNQKDIDNLTKSNRKVNDNESLLKAKDETIELLKKQLATKDEQLKRRADEITSMHKLMDQNQQLLLNTQEENKRLLALQAPVENAQNVQEGDFQEKTTNSSSKKQTPSTEPTETKKNTAKSWWHFW
;
A
#
# COMPACT_ATOMS: atom_id res chain seq x y z
N MET A 1 -16.38 -15.66 -35.16
CA MET A 1 -15.75 -14.67 -34.27
C MET A 1 -14.25 -14.73 -34.48
N PRO A 2 -13.55 -13.63 -34.78
CA PRO A 2 -12.11 -13.65 -35.00
C PRO A 2 -11.38 -14.06 -33.71
N ALA A 3 -10.42 -14.98 -33.82
CA ALA A 3 -9.60 -15.43 -32.70
C ALA A 3 -8.79 -14.25 -32.13
N LYS A 4 -9.13 -13.82 -30.91
CA LYS A 4 -8.45 -12.72 -30.24
C LYS A 4 -7.20 -13.25 -29.54
N TYR A 5 -6.03 -12.89 -30.04
CA TYR A 5 -4.75 -13.20 -29.40
C TYR A 5 -4.35 -12.12 -28.40
N LYS A 6 -3.88 -12.53 -27.22
CA LYS A 6 -3.36 -11.62 -26.19
C LYS A 6 -1.94 -11.99 -25.79
N THR A 7 -1.19 -10.99 -25.36
CA THR A 7 0.16 -11.22 -24.80
C THR A 7 0.09 -11.56 -23.33
N VAL A 8 1.14 -12.20 -22.81
CA VAL A 8 1.31 -12.46 -21.37
C VAL A 8 1.18 -11.17 -20.54
N LYS A 9 1.67 -10.03 -21.05
CA LYS A 9 1.54 -8.72 -20.40
C LYS A 9 0.07 -8.28 -20.29
N GLN A 10 -0.70 -8.38 -21.37
CA GLN A 10 -2.12 -7.99 -21.30
C GLN A 10 -2.92 -8.90 -20.37
N LEU A 11 -2.58 -10.19 -20.32
CA LEU A 11 -3.22 -11.13 -19.42
C LEU A 11 -2.83 -10.91 -17.96
N SER A 12 -1.57 -10.55 -17.68
CA SER A 12 -1.12 -10.19 -16.33
C SER A 12 -1.91 -9.01 -15.80
N ASP A 13 -2.03 -7.97 -16.63
CA ASP A 13 -2.65 -6.71 -16.24
C ASP A 13 -4.17 -6.88 -16.06
N GLN A 14 -4.82 -7.76 -16.84
CA GLN A 14 -6.25 -8.06 -16.74
C GLN A 14 -6.63 -8.92 -15.52
N ILE A 15 -5.76 -9.86 -15.13
CA ILE A 15 -6.04 -10.83 -14.05
C ILE A 15 -5.42 -10.37 -12.71
N GLY A 16 -4.53 -9.36 -12.73
CA GLY A 16 -3.83 -8.89 -11.54
C GLY A 16 -2.75 -9.87 -11.05
N VAL A 17 -2.18 -10.66 -11.96
CA VAL A 17 -1.18 -11.71 -11.67
C VAL A 17 0.14 -11.34 -12.33
N SER A 18 1.28 -11.61 -11.69
CA SER A 18 2.58 -11.28 -12.27
C SER A 18 2.86 -12.05 -13.57
N LYS A 19 3.51 -11.40 -14.54
CA LYS A 19 3.99 -12.03 -15.79
C LYS A 19 4.73 -13.36 -15.56
N PRO A 20 5.70 -13.46 -14.63
CA PRO A 20 6.39 -14.73 -14.38
C PRO A 20 5.46 -15.83 -13.84
N ALA A 21 4.42 -15.49 -13.08
CA ALA A 21 3.46 -16.49 -12.59
C ALA A 21 2.64 -17.11 -13.73
N ILE A 22 2.22 -16.29 -14.72
CA ILE A 22 1.56 -16.80 -15.94
C ILE A 22 2.54 -17.66 -16.76
N THR A 23 3.78 -17.23 -16.91
CA THR A 23 4.82 -17.98 -17.62
C THR A 23 5.13 -19.33 -16.95
N LYS A 24 5.10 -19.39 -15.61
CA LYS A 24 5.31 -20.62 -14.82
C LYS A 24 4.14 -21.58 -14.93
N PHE A 25 2.91 -21.08 -14.96
CA PHE A 25 1.71 -21.91 -15.13
C PHE A 25 1.63 -22.56 -16.51
N MET A 26 2.08 -21.83 -17.52
CA MET A 26 2.14 -22.32 -18.88
C MET A 26 3.21 -23.42 -18.99
N THR A 27 2.79 -24.68 -18.98
CA THR A 27 3.66 -25.85 -19.23
C THR A 27 3.95 -26.01 -20.73
N GLU A 28 4.92 -26.83 -21.12
CA GLU A 28 5.22 -27.14 -22.53
C GLU A 28 3.98 -27.65 -23.29
N THR A 29 3.18 -28.51 -22.66
CA THR A 29 1.91 -29.01 -23.21
C THR A 29 0.87 -27.90 -23.43
N PHE A 30 0.86 -26.87 -22.57
CA PHE A 30 0.02 -25.69 -22.73
C PHE A 30 0.53 -24.81 -23.87
N ARG A 31 1.86 -24.61 -23.95
CA ARG A 31 2.49 -23.81 -25.02
C ARG A 31 2.18 -24.37 -26.39
N SER A 32 2.30 -25.68 -26.57
CA SER A 32 2.03 -26.34 -27.86
C SER A 32 0.57 -26.25 -28.30
N LYS A 33 -0.38 -26.12 -27.37
CA LYS A 33 -1.82 -26.13 -27.66
C LYS A 33 -2.43 -24.73 -27.80
N TYR A 34 -1.99 -23.78 -26.98
CA TYR A 34 -2.69 -22.50 -26.80
C TYR A 34 -1.84 -21.27 -27.11
N THR A 35 -0.59 -21.46 -27.55
CA THR A 35 0.30 -20.33 -27.83
C THR A 35 0.86 -20.36 -29.24
N LYS A 36 1.05 -19.16 -29.78
CA LYS A 36 1.69 -18.92 -31.06
C LYS A 36 2.85 -17.96 -30.85
N LYS A 37 4.03 -18.33 -31.35
CA LYS A 37 5.20 -17.44 -31.35
C LYS A 37 5.13 -16.54 -32.58
N GLN A 38 5.16 -15.23 -32.38
CA GLN A 38 5.31 -14.24 -33.44
C GLN A 38 6.56 -13.41 -33.14
N GLY A 39 7.67 -13.76 -33.81
CA GLY A 39 8.99 -13.17 -33.55
C GLY A 39 9.41 -13.35 -32.08
N ASN A 40 9.68 -12.23 -31.41
CA ASN A 40 10.08 -12.20 -29.99
C ASN A 40 8.89 -12.16 -29.01
N ARG A 41 7.64 -12.27 -29.51
CA ARG A 41 6.43 -12.21 -28.69
C ARG A 41 5.70 -13.55 -28.67
N LEU A 42 5.19 -13.91 -27.49
CA LEU A 42 4.31 -15.05 -27.33
C LEU A 42 2.85 -14.58 -27.21
N LEU A 43 2.03 -15.06 -28.13
CA LEU A 43 0.61 -14.78 -28.22
C LEU A 43 -0.17 -15.98 -27.72
N ILE A 44 -1.19 -15.72 -26.93
CA ILE A 44 -2.06 -16.72 -26.31
C ILE A 44 -3.43 -16.59 -26.94
N ASP A 45 -3.99 -17.72 -27.37
CA ASP A 45 -5.34 -17.80 -27.91
C ASP A 45 -6.41 -17.63 -26.82
N SER A 46 -7.62 -17.27 -27.23
CA SER A 46 -8.81 -17.13 -26.41
C SER A 46 -9.11 -18.37 -25.54
N ALA A 47 -8.88 -19.59 -26.03
CA ALA A 47 -9.02 -20.81 -25.26
C ALA A 47 -7.98 -20.89 -24.13
N GLY A 48 -6.73 -20.53 -24.41
CA GLY A 48 -5.65 -20.45 -23.42
C GLY A 48 -5.92 -19.38 -22.35
N GLU A 49 -6.44 -18.22 -22.76
CA GLU A 49 -6.85 -17.17 -21.82
C GLU A 49 -7.87 -17.70 -20.81
N ARG A 50 -8.89 -18.46 -21.25
CA ARG A 50 -9.91 -19.02 -20.36
C ARG A 50 -9.30 -19.97 -19.33
N VAL A 51 -8.37 -20.82 -19.73
CA VAL A 51 -7.69 -21.77 -18.84
C VAL A 51 -6.83 -21.03 -17.81
N ILE A 52 -6.05 -20.04 -18.25
CA ILE A 52 -5.25 -19.19 -17.36
C ILE A 52 -6.17 -18.45 -16.36
N LYS A 53 -7.26 -17.85 -16.85
CA LYS A 53 -8.22 -17.11 -16.02
C LYS A 53 -8.90 -18.02 -14.99
N ALA A 54 -9.26 -19.24 -15.36
CA ALA A 54 -9.84 -20.20 -14.42
C ALA A 54 -8.85 -20.59 -13.31
N HIS A 55 -7.61 -20.94 -13.68
CA HIS A 55 -6.56 -21.31 -12.72
C HIS A 55 -6.21 -20.18 -11.73
N PHE A 56 -6.14 -18.94 -12.23
CA PHE A 56 -5.81 -17.80 -11.37
C PHE A 56 -7.00 -17.27 -10.56
N LYS A 57 -8.23 -17.40 -11.05
CA LYS A 57 -9.43 -17.11 -10.25
C LYS A 57 -9.57 -18.04 -9.05
N THR A 58 -9.32 -19.33 -9.22
CA THR A 58 -9.39 -20.29 -8.11
C THR A 58 -8.26 -20.04 -7.11
N SER A 59 -7.04 -19.72 -7.56
CA SER A 59 -5.88 -19.51 -6.69
C SER A 59 -5.84 -18.16 -5.96
N VAL A 60 -6.41 -17.09 -6.54
CA VAL A 60 -6.65 -15.82 -5.80
C VAL A 60 -7.62 -16.06 -4.65
N HIS A 61 -8.61 -16.93 -4.84
CA HIS A 61 -9.45 -17.38 -3.73
C HIS A 61 -8.67 -18.29 -2.77
N VAL A 62 -7.75 -19.15 -3.26
CA VAL A 62 -6.95 -20.08 -2.42
C VAL A 62 -6.02 -19.41 -1.42
N LYS A 63 -5.53 -18.18 -1.67
CA LYS A 63 -4.79 -17.43 -0.65
C LYS A 63 -5.64 -17.03 0.56
N SER A 64 -6.97 -17.09 0.43
CA SER A 64 -7.95 -17.01 1.54
C SER A 64 -8.45 -18.38 2.02
N LYS A 65 -7.99 -19.50 1.43
CA LYS A 65 -8.47 -20.88 1.66
C LYS A 65 -7.59 -21.72 2.59
N THR A 66 -6.90 -21.13 3.56
CA THR A 66 -6.52 -21.96 4.73
C THR A 66 -7.77 -22.48 5.46
N ASN A 67 -8.96 -21.90 5.22
CA ASN A 67 -10.24 -22.34 5.79
C ASN A 67 -11.17 -23.14 4.83
N GLN A 68 -10.78 -23.45 3.58
CA GLN A 68 -11.72 -24.04 2.59
C GLN A 68 -11.46 -25.52 2.27
N LYS A 69 -10.39 -26.13 2.81
CA LYS A 69 -10.09 -27.55 2.55
C LYS A 69 -11.13 -28.50 3.17
N ASP A 70 -11.94 -28.01 4.10
CA ASP A 70 -13.00 -28.80 4.74
C ASP A 70 -14.31 -28.82 3.93
N ILE A 71 -14.49 -27.89 2.97
CA ILE A 71 -15.75 -27.72 2.23
C ILE A 71 -15.81 -28.65 0.99
N ASP A 72 -14.66 -29.01 0.41
CA ASP A 72 -14.60 -29.82 -0.81
C ASP A 72 -14.77 -31.34 -0.56
N ASN A 73 -14.60 -31.81 0.68
CA ASN A 73 -14.82 -33.23 1.03
C ASN A 73 -16.29 -33.56 1.34
N LEU A 74 -17.12 -32.56 1.68
CA LEU A 74 -18.54 -32.76 2.00
C LEU A 74 -19.45 -32.81 0.75
N THR A 75 -18.99 -32.29 -0.39
CA THR A 75 -19.81 -32.11 -1.61
C THR A 75 -19.88 -33.33 -2.53
N LYS A 76 -19.14 -34.42 -2.28
CA LYS A 76 -19.19 -35.64 -3.12
C LYS A 76 -20.12 -36.76 -2.60
N SER A 77 -20.62 -36.68 -1.36
CA SER A 77 -21.42 -37.76 -0.75
C SER A 77 -22.93 -37.62 -0.95
N ASN A 78 -23.46 -36.40 -1.15
CA ASN A 78 -24.92 -36.16 -1.20
C ASN A 78 -25.51 -36.24 -2.61
N ARG A 79 -25.25 -37.34 -3.34
CA ARG A 79 -25.93 -37.60 -4.60
C ARG A 79 -27.12 -38.52 -4.36
N LYS A 80 -28.31 -37.91 -4.38
CA LYS A 80 -29.66 -38.49 -4.28
C LYS A 80 -30.20 -38.55 -2.86
N VAL A 81 -30.99 -37.53 -2.53
CA VAL A 81 -32.31 -37.55 -1.88
C VAL A 81 -32.44 -36.21 -1.15
N ASN A 82 -33.45 -35.42 -1.52
CA ASN A 82 -33.90 -34.19 -0.83
C ASN A 82 -33.25 -32.85 -1.26
N ASP A 83 -33.23 -32.56 -2.56
CA ASP A 83 -32.55 -31.40 -3.17
C ASP A 83 -33.02 -30.01 -2.67
N ASN A 84 -34.25 -29.86 -2.15
CA ASN A 84 -34.74 -28.55 -1.67
C ASN A 84 -34.49 -28.33 -0.18
N GLU A 85 -34.73 -29.33 0.67
CA GLU A 85 -34.49 -29.20 2.13
C GLU A 85 -32.99 -29.18 2.45
N SER A 86 -32.19 -29.97 1.73
CA SER A 86 -30.73 -29.96 1.84
C SER A 86 -30.14 -28.63 1.35
N LEU A 87 -30.70 -28.03 0.29
CA LEU A 87 -30.29 -26.72 -0.21
C LEU A 87 -30.67 -25.59 0.76
N LEU A 88 -31.82 -25.66 1.41
CA LEU A 88 -32.24 -24.70 2.43
C LEU A 88 -31.32 -24.78 3.66
N LYS A 89 -31.05 -25.98 4.18
CA LYS A 89 -30.10 -26.18 5.28
C LYS A 89 -28.70 -25.69 4.93
N ALA A 90 -28.21 -26.00 3.73
CA ALA A 90 -26.92 -25.50 3.27
C ALA A 90 -26.89 -23.97 3.16
N LYS A 91 -28.00 -23.33 2.77
CA LYS A 91 -28.11 -21.86 2.76
C LYS A 91 -28.12 -21.29 4.17
N ASP A 92 -28.85 -21.88 5.10
CA ASP A 92 -28.90 -21.44 6.50
C ASP A 92 -27.52 -21.55 7.17
N GLU A 93 -26.81 -22.66 6.95
CA GLU A 93 -25.41 -22.84 7.40
C GLU A 93 -24.48 -21.77 6.81
N THR A 94 -24.65 -21.42 5.52
CA THR A 94 -23.85 -20.34 4.91
C THR A 94 -24.18 -18.98 5.50
N ILE A 95 -25.45 -18.72 5.84
CA ILE A 95 -25.88 -17.47 6.47
C ILE A 95 -25.30 -17.37 7.88
N GLU A 96 -25.31 -18.45 8.67
CA GLU A 96 -24.70 -18.47 9.99
C GLU A 96 -23.19 -18.25 9.93
N LEU A 97 -22.51 -18.88 8.97
CA LEU A 97 -21.09 -18.67 8.73
C LEU A 97 -20.80 -17.21 8.36
N LEU A 98 -21.60 -16.61 7.46
CA LEU A 98 -21.47 -15.20 7.09
C LEU A 98 -21.72 -14.27 8.28
N LYS A 99 -22.72 -14.56 9.13
CA LYS A 99 -22.99 -13.80 10.36
C LYS A 99 -21.79 -13.87 11.32
N LYS A 100 -21.21 -15.05 11.53
CA LYS A 100 -20.02 -15.22 12.36
C LYS A 100 -18.81 -14.49 11.78
N GLN A 101 -18.63 -14.51 10.46
CA GLN A 101 -17.59 -13.74 9.80
C GLN A 101 -17.80 -12.23 9.96
N LEU A 102 -19.05 -11.76 9.89
CA LEU A 102 -19.36 -10.35 10.10
C LEU A 102 -19.05 -9.93 11.55
N ALA A 103 -19.49 -10.72 12.53
CA ALA A 103 -19.21 -10.45 13.94
C ALA A 103 -17.71 -10.39 14.25
N THR A 104 -16.92 -11.31 13.68
CA THR A 104 -15.45 -11.28 13.85
C THR A 104 -14.81 -10.08 13.16
N LYS A 105 -15.32 -9.64 12.00
CA LYS A 105 -14.87 -8.39 11.34
C LYS A 105 -15.21 -7.16 12.18
N ASP A 106 -16.41 -7.10 12.74
CA ASP A 106 -16.85 -5.97 13.58
C ASP A 106 -16.00 -5.87 14.86
N GLU A 107 -15.69 -7.00 15.48
CA GLU A 107 -14.79 -7.03 16.64
C GLU A 107 -13.37 -6.55 16.28
N GLN A 108 -12.86 -6.97 15.12
CA GLN A 108 -11.57 -6.48 14.61
C GLN A 108 -11.60 -4.97 14.35
N LEU A 109 -12.68 -4.46 13.76
CA LEU A 109 -12.86 -3.02 13.53
C LEU A 109 -12.86 -2.25 14.85
N LYS A 110 -13.57 -2.74 15.87
CA LYS A 110 -13.59 -2.13 17.20
C LYS A 110 -12.19 -2.08 17.81
N ARG A 111 -11.45 -3.20 17.79
CA ARG A 111 -10.07 -3.26 18.30
C ARG A 111 -9.14 -2.26 17.59
N ARG A 112 -9.27 -2.12 16.27
CA ARG A 112 -8.49 -1.13 15.50
C ARG A 112 -8.90 0.30 15.81
N ALA A 113 -10.18 0.56 16.04
CA ALA A 113 -10.64 1.88 16.47
C ALA A 113 -10.05 2.22 17.85
N ASP A 114 -10.07 1.29 18.80
CA ASP A 114 -9.48 1.48 20.13
C ASP A 114 -7.97 1.77 20.02
N GLU A 115 -7.23 1.03 19.18
CA GLU A 115 -5.81 1.27 18.91
C GLU A 115 -5.55 2.68 18.35
N ILE A 116 -6.37 3.12 17.37
CA ILE A 116 -6.29 4.47 16.80
C ILE A 116 -6.53 5.53 17.88
N THR A 117 -7.52 5.35 18.75
CA THR A 117 -7.79 6.31 19.83
C THR A 117 -6.63 6.40 20.82
N SER A 118 -6.00 5.27 21.15
CA SER A 118 -4.81 5.24 22.01
C SER A 118 -3.63 5.96 21.36
N MET A 119 -3.41 5.73 20.06
CA MET A 119 -2.35 6.39 19.30
C MET A 119 -2.59 7.91 19.22
N HIS A 120 -3.84 8.33 18.99
CA HIS A 120 -4.21 9.74 18.96
C HIS A 120 -3.95 10.41 20.31
N LYS A 121 -4.35 9.78 21.42
CA LYS A 121 -4.06 10.28 22.77
C LYS A 121 -2.57 10.44 23.02
N LEU A 122 -1.74 9.49 22.60
CA LEU A 122 -0.28 9.59 22.73
C LEU A 122 0.29 10.73 21.89
N MET A 123 -0.25 10.94 20.69
CA MET A 123 0.14 12.06 19.82
C MET A 123 -0.20 13.41 20.47
N ASP A 124 -1.40 13.55 21.04
CA ASP A 124 -1.83 14.74 21.75
C ASP A 124 -0.92 15.04 22.94
N GLN A 125 -0.58 14.00 23.72
CA GLN A 125 0.36 14.14 24.84
C GLN A 125 1.75 14.61 24.37
N ASN A 126 2.27 14.04 23.29
CA ASN A 126 3.55 14.48 22.71
C ASN A 126 3.48 15.92 22.20
N GLN A 127 2.37 16.33 21.58
CA GLN A 127 2.18 17.70 21.12
C GLN A 127 2.15 18.68 22.30
N GLN A 128 1.47 18.34 23.38
CA GLN A 128 1.45 19.15 24.61
C GLN A 128 2.84 19.28 25.23
N LEU A 129 3.61 18.20 25.30
CA LEU A 129 4.99 18.23 25.80
C LEU A 129 5.88 19.11 24.91
N LEU A 130 5.74 19.03 23.59
CA LEU A 130 6.49 19.89 22.67
C LEU A 130 6.17 21.38 22.86
N LEU A 131 4.88 21.72 23.03
CA LEU A 131 4.46 23.10 23.31
C LEU A 131 5.02 23.60 24.64
N ASN A 132 4.91 22.78 25.69
CA ASN A 132 5.43 23.13 27.01
C ASN A 132 6.95 23.36 26.97
N THR A 133 7.72 22.42 26.40
CA THR A 133 9.16 22.57 26.24
C THR A 133 9.55 23.80 25.40
N GLN A 134 8.77 24.13 24.36
CA GLN A 134 8.99 25.36 23.59
C GLN A 134 8.73 26.62 24.43
N GLU A 135 7.69 26.64 25.26
CA GLU A 135 7.39 27.74 26.18
C GLU A 135 8.48 27.90 27.25
N GLU A 136 8.94 26.80 27.85
CA GLU A 136 10.03 26.82 28.81
C GLU A 136 11.33 27.33 28.17
N ASN A 137 11.68 26.85 26.98
CA ASN A 137 12.84 27.35 26.23
C ASN A 137 12.74 28.86 25.98
N LYS A 138 11.56 29.38 25.60
CA LYS A 138 11.34 30.83 25.44
C LYS A 138 11.53 31.60 26.75
N ARG A 139 11.03 31.06 27.87
CA ARG A 139 11.22 31.67 29.21
C ARG A 139 12.69 31.70 29.62
N LEU A 140 13.41 30.61 29.39
CA LEU A 140 14.85 30.54 29.67
C LEU A 140 15.64 31.55 28.83
N LEU A 141 15.31 31.69 27.54
CA LEU A 141 15.89 32.72 26.67
C LEU A 141 15.58 34.13 27.16
N ALA A 142 14.36 34.39 27.65
CA ALA A 142 14.00 35.69 28.22
C ALA A 142 14.73 35.99 29.53
N LEU A 143 15.04 34.98 30.35
CA LEU A 143 15.84 35.14 31.57
C LEU A 143 17.35 35.29 31.28
N GLN A 144 17.84 34.69 30.19
CA GLN A 144 19.21 34.82 29.72
C GLN A 144 19.42 36.07 28.86
N ALA A 145 18.35 36.74 28.44
CA ALA A 145 18.46 38.05 27.82
C ALA A 145 19.15 38.99 28.84
N PRO A 146 20.26 39.66 28.45
CA PRO A 146 20.96 40.55 29.36
C PRO A 146 20.01 41.65 29.82
N VAL A 147 20.08 41.97 31.12
CA VAL A 147 19.47 43.17 31.71
C VAL A 147 20.22 44.39 31.18
N GLU A 148 19.99 44.70 29.91
CA GLU A 148 20.41 45.93 29.27
C GLU A 148 19.13 46.48 28.64
N ASN A 149 18.71 47.64 29.14
CA ASN A 149 17.69 48.52 28.58
C ASN A 149 16.25 48.37 29.11
N ALA A 150 16.10 48.38 30.44
CA ALA A 150 14.94 49.04 31.05
C ALA A 150 15.12 50.57 30.99
N GLN A 151 15.14 51.14 29.78
CA GLN A 151 14.98 52.56 29.50
C GLN A 151 14.94 52.73 27.98
N ASN A 152 13.75 52.61 27.39
CA ASN A 152 13.16 53.65 26.54
C ASN A 152 11.78 53.17 26.08
N VAL A 153 10.75 53.51 26.86
CA VAL A 153 9.40 53.58 26.29
C VAL A 153 9.41 54.83 25.42
N GLN A 154 9.56 54.65 24.11
CA GLN A 154 9.10 55.64 23.15
C GLN A 154 8.04 54.97 22.29
N GLU A 155 6.79 55.27 22.63
CA GLU A 155 5.71 55.35 21.65
C GLU A 155 6.20 56.20 20.47
N GLY A 156 6.23 55.59 19.30
CA GLY A 156 6.67 56.21 18.05
C GLY A 156 5.99 55.48 16.91
N ASP A 157 5.17 56.23 16.21
CA ASP A 157 4.05 55.79 15.38
C ASP A 157 4.43 55.04 14.10
N PHE A 158 3.43 54.34 13.57
CA PHE A 158 3.39 53.51 12.38
C PHE A 158 3.95 54.16 11.11
N GLN A 159 4.74 53.44 10.29
CA GLN A 159 4.75 53.57 8.82
C GLN A 159 5.16 52.26 8.13
N GLU A 160 4.19 51.63 7.50
CA GLU A 160 4.36 50.56 6.51
C GLU A 160 4.80 51.17 5.17
N LYS A 161 5.95 50.74 4.62
CA LYS A 161 6.32 51.01 3.22
C LYS A 161 7.10 49.84 2.60
N THR A 162 6.33 48.95 2.01
CA THR A 162 6.47 48.37 0.67
C THR A 162 7.82 48.51 -0.08
N THR A 163 8.30 47.36 -0.56
CA THR A 163 8.87 47.11 -1.91
C THR A 163 10.18 47.82 -2.30
N ASN A 164 11.28 47.07 -2.47
CA ASN A 164 11.75 46.59 -3.80
C ASN A 164 13.22 46.12 -3.80
N SER A 165 13.41 44.98 -4.46
CA SER A 165 14.52 44.59 -5.33
C SER A 165 15.72 45.53 -5.55
N SER A 166 16.94 44.98 -5.50
CA SER A 166 17.77 44.66 -6.69
C SER A 166 19.31 44.78 -6.48
N SER A 167 20.00 43.68 -6.76
CA SER A 167 21.25 43.54 -7.56
C SER A 167 22.60 44.14 -7.14
N LYS A 168 23.62 43.26 -7.01
CA LYS A 168 24.89 43.25 -7.78
C LYS A 168 25.67 41.94 -7.50
N LYS A 169 25.69 40.93 -8.37
CA LYS A 169 26.45 40.69 -9.63
C LYS A 169 27.96 40.46 -9.42
N GLN A 170 28.42 39.22 -9.67
CA GLN A 170 29.54 38.90 -10.57
C GLN A 170 29.73 37.36 -10.73
N THR A 171 29.71 36.90 -11.98
CA THR A 171 30.25 35.62 -12.50
C THR A 171 31.29 35.99 -13.56
N PRO A 172 32.34 35.18 -13.79
CA PRO A 172 32.29 34.07 -14.79
C PRO A 172 33.18 32.87 -14.32
N SER A 173 33.37 31.72 -14.94
CA SER A 173 32.82 30.90 -16.05
C SER A 173 33.52 29.53 -15.96
N THR A 174 32.96 28.52 -16.64
CA THR A 174 33.65 27.34 -17.23
C THR A 174 33.78 26.06 -16.36
N GLU A 175 32.89 25.07 -16.62
CA GLU A 175 33.11 23.62 -16.35
C GLU A 175 34.13 23.03 -17.37
N PRO A 176 34.60 21.75 -17.30
CA PRO A 176 34.42 20.66 -16.33
C PRO A 176 35.76 20.01 -15.88
N THR A 177 35.76 19.10 -14.88
CA THR A 177 36.46 17.79 -14.90
C THR A 177 36.54 17.16 -13.49
N GLU A 178 35.95 15.97 -13.40
CA GLU A 178 36.44 14.74 -12.76
C GLU A 178 37.22 14.72 -11.43
N THR A 179 36.71 13.81 -10.58
CA THR A 179 37.39 13.05 -9.51
C THR A 179 37.82 13.80 -8.25
N LYS A 180 37.16 13.46 -7.13
CA LYS A 180 37.84 12.91 -5.95
C LYS A 180 36.83 12.25 -5.01
N LYS A 181 37.09 10.97 -4.76
CA LYS A 181 36.46 10.13 -3.75
C LYS A 181 36.61 10.82 -2.39
N ASN A 182 35.51 10.99 -1.66
CA ASN A 182 35.62 11.14 -0.21
C ASN A 182 34.52 10.33 0.48
N THR A 183 34.96 9.21 1.04
CA THR A 183 34.16 8.27 1.82
C THR A 183 33.79 8.91 3.15
N ALA A 184 32.65 9.58 3.21
CA ALA A 184 32.04 9.92 4.48
C ALA A 184 31.32 8.68 5.02
N LYS A 185 31.86 8.17 6.13
CA LYS A 185 31.50 6.92 6.81
C LYS A 185 30.01 6.88 7.18
N SER A 186 29.27 5.97 6.56
CA SER A 186 27.91 5.62 6.98
C SER A 186 27.97 4.88 8.30
N TRP A 187 27.71 5.59 9.39
CA TRP A 187 27.55 5.04 10.74
C TRP A 187 26.16 4.42 10.92
N TRP A 188 25.93 3.23 10.36
CA TRP A 188 24.86 2.32 10.80
C TRP A 188 25.24 0.88 10.47
N HIS A 189 25.58 0.10 11.50
CA HIS A 189 25.48 -1.36 11.47
C HIS A 189 24.61 -1.75 12.67
N PHE A 190 23.35 -2.09 12.41
CA PHE A 190 22.48 -2.75 13.38
C PHE A 190 22.75 -4.26 13.33
N TRP A 191 22.90 -4.82 14.53
CA TRP A 191 22.98 -6.25 14.84
C TRP A 191 21.57 -6.77 15.13
#